data_AF-A0A7Z2SPI7-F1
#
_entry.id   AF-A0A7Z2SPI7-F1
#
_cell.length_a   1.000
_cell.length_b   1.000
_cell.length_c   1.000
_cell.angle_alpha   90.00
_cell.angle_beta   90.00
_cell.angle_gamma   90.00
#
_symmetry.space_group_name_H-M   'P 1'
#
loop_
_entity.id
_entity.type
_entity.pdbx_description
1 polymer ?
#
loop_
_entity_poly.entity_id
_entity_poly.type
_entity_poly.pdbx_seq_one_letter_code
_entity_poly.pdbx_strand_id
1 'polypeptide(L)' 'MPWSAPFDDPIPLRGGGRLATLQQAADYIMSLPEKVQHEAHWQVSVENLINAAETGGGWLMFARIAMLRALNADRKDK' A
#
# COMPACT_ATOMS: atom_id res chain seq x y z
N MET A 1 4.01 13.72 11.20
CA MET A 1 4.78 13.11 10.10
C MET A 1 3.78 12.65 9.05
N PRO A 2 3.88 13.05 7.77
CA PRO A 2 2.89 12.70 6.74
C PRO A 2 2.69 11.19 6.58
N TRP A 3 3.75 10.40 6.73
CA TRP A 3 3.70 8.94 6.70
C TRP A 3 2.95 8.28 7.87
N SER A 4 2.75 8.97 8.99
CA SER A 4 1.92 8.47 10.09
C SER A 4 0.42 8.68 9.84
N ALA A 5 0.02 9.23 8.69
CA ALA A 5 -1.37 9.43 8.35
C ALA A 5 -2.11 8.07 8.33
N PRO A 6 -3.25 7.96 9.04
CA PRO A 6 -4.06 6.76 9.02
C PRO A 6 -4.91 6.70 7.74
N PHE A 7 -5.22 5.49 7.29
CA PHE A 7 -6.32 5.29 6.34
C PHE A 7 -7.66 5.38 7.08
N ASP A 8 -8.68 5.95 6.43
CA ASP A 8 -10.05 5.96 6.96
C ASP A 8 -10.58 4.54 7.20
N ASP A 9 -10.23 3.61 6.30
CA ASP A 9 -10.45 2.19 6.46
C ASP A 9 -9.13 1.43 6.27
N PRO A 10 -8.60 0.75 7.31
CA PRO A 10 -7.35 0.01 7.22
C PRO A 10 -7.36 -1.06 6.12
N ILE A 11 -6.18 -1.35 5.55
CA ILE A 11 -6.02 -2.37 4.52
C ILE A 11 -5.90 -3.75 5.20
N PRO A 12 -6.84 -4.69 5.01
CA PRO A 12 -6.77 -6.02 5.62
C PRO A 12 -5.69 -6.89 4.95
N LEU A 13 -4.96 -7.66 5.75
CA LEU A 13 -4.03 -8.68 5.28
C LEU A 13 -4.64 -10.08 5.41
N ARG A 14 -4.26 -10.99 4.50
CA ARG A 14 -4.81 -12.36 4.48
C ARG A 14 -4.43 -13.22 5.68
N GLY A 15 -3.24 -13.01 6.25
CA GLY A 15 -2.77 -13.74 7.43
C GLY A 15 -3.39 -13.27 8.75
N GLY A 16 -4.38 -12.37 8.68
CA GLY A 16 -4.82 -11.58 9.82
C GLY A 16 -4.00 -10.29 9.95
N GLY A 17 -4.56 -9.33 10.67
CA GLY A 17 -3.98 -7.98 10.80
C GLY A 17 -4.41 -7.02 9.69
N ARG A 18 -3.98 -5.77 9.84
CA ARG A 18 -4.33 -4.66 8.97
C ARG A 18 -3.23 -3.61 8.95
N LEU A 19 -3.04 -2.97 7.80
CA LEU A 19 -2.17 -1.81 7.63
C LEU A 19 -3.02 -0.56 7.86
N ALA A 20 -2.79 0.11 8.98
CA ALA A 20 -3.58 1.25 9.42
C ALA A 20 -3.02 2.60 8.92
N THR A 21 -1.73 2.67 8.58
CA THR A 21 -1.07 3.93 8.18
C THR A 21 -0.32 3.79 6.86
N LEU A 22 -0.01 4.93 6.22
CA LEU A 22 0.86 5.00 5.04
C LEU A 22 2.22 4.34 5.31
N GLN A 23 2.82 4.58 6.49
CA GLN A 23 4.08 3.96 6.90
C GLN A 23 3.96 2.43 6.92
N GLN A 24 2.91 1.88 7.55
CA GLN A 24 2.73 0.43 7.60
C GLN A 24 2.53 -0.18 6.21
N ALA A 25 1.88 0.56 5.30
CA ALA A 25 1.76 0.15 3.90
C ALA A 25 3.12 0.16 3.17
N ALA A 26 3.93 1.20 3.36
CA ALA A 26 5.27 1.26 2.79
C ALA A 26 6.18 0.15 3.34
N ASP A 27 6.18 -0.06 4.67
CA ASP A 27 6.95 -1.11 5.34
C ASP A 27 6.57 -2.50 4.82
N TYR A 28 5.27 -2.73 4.58
CA TYR A 28 4.79 -3.97 3.97
C TYR A 28 5.43 -4.20 2.59
N ILE A 29 5.41 -3.20 1.71
CA ILE A 29 6.01 -3.31 0.37
C ILE A 29 7.51 -3.57 0.49
N MET A 30 8.22 -2.82 1.34
CA MET A 30 9.67 -2.97 1.54
C MET A 30 10.07 -4.33 2.10
N SER A 31 9.14 -5.04 2.75
CA SER A 31 9.36 -6.41 3.25
C SER A 31 9.23 -7.49 2.17
N LEU A 32 8.66 -7.17 1.00
CA LEU A 32 8.50 -8.13 -0.10
C LEU A 32 9.87 -8.47 -0.73
N PRO A 33 10.02 -9.60 -1.42
CA PRO A 33 11.22 -9.86 -2.23
C PRO A 33 11.41 -8.77 -3.29
N GLU A 34 12.66 -8.35 -3.53
CA GLU A 34 12.99 -7.26 -4.46
C GLU A 34 12.35 -7.42 -5.85
N LYS A 35 12.35 -8.64 -6.38
CA LYS A 35 11.70 -8.94 -7.67
C LYS A 35 10.20 -8.62 -7.66
N VAL A 36 9.52 -8.93 -6.56
CA VAL A 36 8.09 -8.68 -6.37
C VAL A 36 7.83 -7.19 -6.18
N GLN A 37 8.68 -6.50 -5.40
CA GLN A 37 8.57 -5.05 -5.22
C GLN A 37 8.58 -4.28 -6.56
N HIS A 38 9.35 -4.74 -7.53
CA HIS A 38 9.47 -4.13 -8.86
C HIS A 38 8.33 -4.47 -9.82
N GLU A 39 7.37 -5.32 -9.42
CA GLU A 39 6.20 -5.60 -10.25
C GLU A 39 5.29 -4.35 -10.33
N ALA A 40 4.67 -4.16 -11.50
CA ALA A 40 4.00 -2.91 -11.84
C ALA A 40 2.92 -2.51 -10.82
N HIS A 41 2.19 -3.47 -10.25
CA HIS A 41 1.13 -3.19 -9.28
C HIS A 41 1.69 -2.73 -7.92
N TRP A 42 2.88 -3.18 -7.53
CA TRP A 42 3.57 -2.69 -6.33
C TRP A 42 4.17 -1.31 -6.56
N GLN A 43 4.77 -1.04 -7.72
CA GLN A 43 5.26 0.29 -8.09
C GLN A 43 4.14 1.35 -8.09
N VAL A 44 2.98 1.03 -8.69
CA VAL A 44 1.80 1.91 -8.65
C VAL A 44 1.34 2.17 -7.21
N SER A 45 1.45 1.17 -6.32
CA SER A 45 1.11 1.35 -4.91
C SER A 45 2.08 2.30 -4.21
N VAL A 46 3.39 2.17 -4.46
CA VAL A 46 4.41 3.08 -3.92
C VAL A 46 4.17 4.52 -4.37
N GLU A 47 3.93 4.75 -5.68
CA GLU A 47 3.64 6.09 -6.21
C GLU A 47 2.43 6.74 -5.52
N ASN A 48 1.35 5.97 -5.31
CA ASN A 48 0.16 6.49 -4.64
C ASN A 48 0.40 6.75 -3.15
N LEU A 49 1.22 5.94 -2.47
CA LEU A 49 1.62 6.17 -1.08
C LEU A 49 2.43 7.47 -0.96
N ILE A 50 3.36 7.74 -1.89
CA ILE A 50 4.13 8.99 -1.94
C ILE A 50 3.20 10.18 -2.16
N ASN A 51 2.33 10.13 -3.17
CA ASN A 51 1.36 11.20 -3.44
C ASN A 51 0.44 11.47 -2.22
N ALA A 52 0.05 10.41 -1.50
CA ALA A 52 -0.73 10.53 -0.28
C ALA A 52 0.05 11.18 0.87
N ALA A 53 1.33 10.85 1.03
CA ALA A 53 2.18 11.48 2.03
C ALA A 53 2.43 12.97 1.72
N GLU A 54 2.59 13.33 0.45
CA GLU A 54 2.87 14.71 0.04
C GLU A 54 1.62 15.59 0.02
N THR A 55 0.49 15.07 -0.46
CA THR A 55 -0.73 15.86 -0.71
C THR A 55 -1.84 15.59 0.31
N GLY A 56 -1.94 14.38 0.85
CA GLY A 56 -3.04 13.98 1.73
C GLY A 56 -4.41 13.95 1.05
N GLY A 57 -5.48 14.01 1.84
CA GLY A 57 -6.85 14.05 1.35
C GLY A 57 -7.24 12.81 0.53
N GLY A 58 -7.85 13.02 -0.64
CA GLY A 58 -8.35 11.94 -1.51
C GLY A 58 -7.27 10.94 -1.95
N TRP A 59 -5.98 11.32 -1.89
CA TRP A 59 -4.88 10.41 -2.18
C TRP A 59 -4.75 9.26 -1.18
N LEU A 60 -5.21 9.41 0.06
CA LEU A 60 -5.27 8.30 1.03
C LEU A 60 -6.17 7.16 0.53
N MET A 61 -7.30 7.49 -0.10
CA MET A 61 -8.19 6.51 -0.71
C MET A 61 -7.55 5.85 -1.94
N PHE A 62 -6.85 6.62 -2.78
CA PHE A 62 -6.16 6.06 -3.95
C PHE A 62 -5.02 5.12 -3.54
N ALA A 63 -4.22 5.50 -2.53
CA ALA A 63 -3.21 4.63 -1.95
C ALA A 63 -3.79 3.34 -1.38
N ARG A 64 -4.92 3.43 -0.67
CA ARG A 64 -5.65 2.24 -0.18
C ARG A 64 -6.10 1.33 -1.33
N ILE A 65 -6.67 1.89 -2.39
CA ILE A 65 -7.15 1.12 -3.54
C ILE A 65 -5.97 0.46 -4.28
N ALA A 66 -4.87 1.18 -4.48
CA ALA A 66 -3.68 0.63 -5.12
C ALA A 66 -3.13 -0.58 -4.34
N MET A 67 -2.98 -0.46 -3.02
CA MET A 67 -2.58 -1.55 -2.14
C MET A 67 -3.51 -2.76 -2.23
N LEU A 68 -4.83 -2.55 -2.20
CA LEU A 68 -5.80 -3.63 -2.33
C LEU A 68 -5.73 -4.32 -3.71
N ARG A 69 -5.43 -3.57 -4.78
CA ARG A 69 -5.24 -4.15 -6.11
C ARG A 69 -3.95 -4.96 -6.18
N ALA A 70 -2.85 -4.45 -5.64
CA ALA A 70 -1.56 -5.16 -5.57
C ALA A 70 -1.68 -6.49 -4.81
N LEU A 71 -2.27 -6.47 -3.61
CA LEU A 71 -2.54 -7.67 -2.82
C LEU A 71 -3.41 -8.72 -3.54
N ASN A 72 -4.29 -8.27 -4.44
CA ASN A 72 -5.13 -9.15 -5.25
C ASN A 72 -4.48 -9.61 -6.56
N ALA A 73 -3.48 -8.89 -7.08
CA ALA A 73 -2.71 -9.27 -8.26
C ALA A 73 -1.74 -10.40 -7.91
N ASP A 74 -0.96 -10.24 -6.82
CA ASP A 74 -0.09 -11.28 -6.24
C ASP A 74 -0.79 -12.62 -5.98
N ARG A 75 -2.11 -12.60 -5.79
CA ARG A 75 -2.92 -13.82 -5.66
C ARG A 75 -2.93 -14.63 -6.96
N LYS A 76 -3.08 -13.96 -8.09
CA LYS A 76 -3.35 -14.61 -9.38
C LYS A 76 -2.09 -15.18 -10.02
N ASP A 77 -0.93 -14.70 -9.60
CA ASP A 77 0.38 -15.12 -10.10
C ASP A 77 1.01 -16.27 -9.28
N LYS A 78 0.30 -16.79 -8.27
CA LYS A 78 0.61 -18.04 -7.53
C LYS A 78 -0.39 -19.14 -7.87
#